data_AF-V4UEH2-F1
#
_entry.id   AF-V4UEH2-F1
#
_cell.length_a   1.000
_cell.length_b   1.000
_cell.length_c   1.000
_cell.angle_alpha   90.00
_cell.angle_beta   90.00
_cell.angle_gamma   90.00
#
_symmetry.space_group_name_H-M   'P 1'
#
loop_
_entity.id
_entity.type
_entity.pdbx_description
1 polymer ?
#
loop_
_entity_poly.entity_id
_entity_poly.type
_entity_poly.pdbx_seq_one_letter_code
_entity_poly.pdbx_strand_id
1 'polypeptide(L)'
;MPGVTATRIPEQPLGSLSEMFFGLPEDGELIPAGFTSVASPENEALDDDDHEDEDEEKENQESAEEKKNFWESQHQRLQSTLCRTGSLESKIRNATKEILKDIQLQVAAGNNVCGCGRRPVASGACRSCLMREVSGRLGNAGYNSAICKSKWRSSPDIPSGEHTFMDVRDNSSTKKGEVRVIVELNFRAEFEMARASEEYNRLVHRLPELFVGKVERLSNVIKILCSAAKKCMKEKKMHMGPWRKQRYMQAKWLGACERTTSVQNLSMASQYDPDRLPKPRASMLTLVLVSSSLCFAFADLFFIIIITMKCHRRHHQRHH
;
A
#
# COMPACT_ATOMS: atom_id res chain seq x y z
N MET A 1 70.53 22.00 -16.65
CA MET A 1 69.46 22.23 -17.64
C MET A 1 68.85 20.88 -18.00
N PRO A 2 67.56 20.66 -17.73
CA PRO A 2 66.86 20.90 -16.46
C PRO A 2 66.18 19.58 -15.98
N GLY A 3 66.02 19.26 -14.70
CA GLY A 3 65.46 20.06 -13.59
C GLY A 3 64.07 19.48 -13.24
N VAL A 4 63.57 19.39 -12.01
CA VAL A 4 63.96 19.94 -10.71
C VAL A 4 63.23 19.12 -9.62
N THR A 5 63.93 19.00 -8.49
CA THR A 5 63.62 18.57 -7.11
C THR A 5 62.17 18.54 -6.59
N ALA A 6 61.91 17.63 -5.64
CA ALA A 6 60.94 17.83 -4.56
C ALA A 6 61.61 17.55 -3.21
N THR A 7 61.64 18.54 -2.31
CA THR A 7 62.01 18.38 -0.90
C THR A 7 61.37 19.48 -0.04
N ARG A 8 61.01 19.09 1.20
CA ARG A 8 60.62 19.86 2.41
C ARG A 8 59.14 20.24 2.68
N ILE A 9 58.49 19.46 3.58
CA ILE A 9 58.15 19.69 5.03
C ILE A 9 58.17 21.17 5.53
N PRO A 10 57.52 21.65 6.65
CA PRO A 10 56.50 21.14 7.62
C PRO A 10 55.35 22.13 7.99
N GLU A 11 54.55 21.66 8.97
CA GLU A 11 53.38 22.17 9.73
C GLU A 11 53.27 23.61 10.32
N GLN A 12 52.01 23.92 10.74
CA GLN A 12 51.51 24.58 11.98
C GLN A 12 50.72 25.92 11.80
N PRO A 13 49.96 26.43 12.83
CA PRO A 13 48.53 26.20 13.07
C PRO A 13 47.74 27.53 13.32
N LEU A 14 46.43 27.47 13.63
CA LEU A 14 45.60 28.42 14.44
C LEU A 14 44.11 28.13 14.11
N GLY A 15 43.09 28.25 14.95
CA GLY A 15 42.89 28.77 16.30
C GLY A 15 41.46 28.38 16.77
N SER A 16 41.22 28.22 18.07
CA SER A 16 40.49 29.16 18.94
C SER A 16 38.98 28.90 19.10
N LEU A 17 38.64 28.41 20.30
CA LEU A 17 37.53 28.75 21.22
C LEU A 17 36.09 28.95 20.69
N SER A 18 35.15 28.14 21.20
CA SER A 18 34.25 28.57 22.29
C SER A 18 33.30 27.44 22.70
N GLU A 19 33.38 27.01 23.96
CA GLU A 19 32.30 26.35 24.69
C GLU A 19 31.21 27.38 25.01
N MET A 20 29.94 26.99 24.92
CA MET A 20 28.84 27.69 25.57
C MET A 20 27.89 26.68 26.21
N PHE A 21 27.69 26.87 27.50
CA PHE A 21 27.02 26.04 28.48
C PHE A 21 25.66 26.67 28.80
N PHE A 22 24.56 25.93 28.68
CA PHE A 22 23.25 26.21 29.28
C PHE A 22 22.52 24.85 29.33
N GLY A 23 22.01 24.30 30.42
CA GLY A 23 21.56 24.86 31.69
C GLY A 23 20.19 24.22 31.99
N LEU A 24 20.19 23.09 32.70
CA LEU A 24 19.00 22.46 33.30
C LEU A 24 18.30 23.41 34.28
N PRO A 25 17.02 23.15 34.58
CA PRO A 25 16.71 22.95 35.99
C PRO A 25 15.83 21.71 36.25
N GLU A 26 16.21 21.00 37.32
CA GLU A 26 15.40 20.05 38.10
C GLU A 26 14.89 20.73 39.39
N ASP A 27 14.11 19.97 40.16
CA ASP A 27 13.58 20.16 41.53
C ASP A 27 12.07 20.48 41.53
N GLY A 28 11.15 19.78 42.21
CA GLY A 28 11.11 18.66 43.16
C GLY A 28 9.66 18.62 43.70
N GLU A 29 8.90 17.52 43.60
CA GLU A 29 8.73 16.42 44.57
C GLU A 29 7.37 16.47 45.32
N LEU A 30 6.57 15.38 45.21
CA LEU A 30 5.76 14.69 46.26
C LEU A 30 4.48 14.01 45.70
N ILE A 31 4.36 12.71 46.01
CA ILE A 31 3.26 11.77 45.68
C ILE A 31 2.30 11.65 46.90
N PRO A 32 0.99 11.41 46.69
CA PRO A 32 0.42 10.11 47.12
C PRO A 32 -0.44 9.44 46.05
N ALA A 33 -0.45 8.11 46.10
CA ALA A 33 -1.08 7.17 45.18
C ALA A 33 -2.62 7.21 45.14
N GLY A 34 -3.20 6.82 43.99
CA GLY A 34 -4.65 6.58 43.87
C GLY A 34 -5.13 6.20 42.46
N PHE A 35 -5.00 4.92 42.12
CA PHE A 35 -5.88 4.08 41.27
C PHE A 35 -6.56 4.63 39.99
N THR A 36 -6.26 3.91 38.90
CA THR A 36 -7.04 3.59 37.68
C THR A 36 -7.28 4.57 36.53
N SER A 37 -7.10 3.97 35.35
CA SER A 37 -7.85 4.15 34.11
C SER A 37 -7.51 5.38 33.27
N VAL A 38 -6.57 5.24 32.32
CA VAL A 38 -6.53 6.04 31.09
C VAL A 38 -5.91 5.15 30.01
N ALA A 39 -6.74 4.59 29.13
CA ALA A 39 -7.09 5.11 27.79
C ALA A 39 -5.95 4.96 26.78
N SER A 40 -6.22 4.14 25.78
CA SER A 40 -5.42 3.95 24.57
C SER A 40 -5.13 5.29 23.90
N PRO A 41 -3.93 5.50 23.35
CA PRO A 41 -3.61 6.75 22.69
C PRO A 41 -4.48 6.89 21.44
N GLU A 42 -5.01 8.10 21.34
CA GLU A 42 -5.95 8.57 20.36
C GLU A 42 -5.38 8.47 18.94
N ASN A 43 -6.28 8.24 17.99
CA ASN A 43 -5.96 8.27 16.59
C ASN A 43 -5.55 9.69 16.22
N GLU A 44 -4.30 9.88 15.83
CA GLU A 44 -3.88 11.02 15.02
C GLU A 44 -4.69 10.93 13.71
N ALA A 45 -5.83 11.63 13.67
CA ALA A 45 -6.58 11.86 12.46
C ALA A 45 -5.66 12.63 11.52
N LEU A 46 -5.22 11.95 10.45
CA LEU A 46 -4.63 12.62 9.30
C LEU A 46 -5.77 13.42 8.63
N ASP A 47 -6.00 14.64 9.11
CA ASP A 47 -6.75 15.69 8.42
C ASP A 47 -5.93 16.14 7.19
N ASP A 48 -5.90 15.28 6.17
CA ASP A 48 -5.67 15.70 4.78
C ASP A 48 -7.08 16.00 4.25
N ASP A 49 -7.56 17.21 4.55
CA ASP A 49 -8.78 17.79 3.98
C ASP A 49 -8.57 18.10 2.49
N ASP A 50 -8.36 17.03 1.72
CA ASP A 50 -8.40 17.03 0.27
C ASP A 50 -9.90 17.02 -0.08
N HIS A 51 -10.55 18.19 0.02
CA HIS A 51 -11.78 18.45 -0.71
C HIS A 51 -11.46 18.17 -2.19
N GLU A 52 -11.77 16.94 -2.63
CA GLU A 52 -11.72 16.60 -4.05
C GLU A 52 -12.87 17.35 -4.70
N ASP A 53 -12.66 18.62 -4.99
CA ASP A 53 -13.58 19.45 -5.75
C ASP A 53 -14.01 18.65 -6.99
N GLU A 54 -15.32 18.51 -7.17
CA GLU A 54 -15.92 18.19 -8.46
C GLU A 54 -15.68 19.41 -9.35
N ASP A 55 -14.42 19.56 -9.76
CA ASP A 55 -13.92 20.64 -10.58
C ASP A 55 -14.68 20.62 -11.92
N GLU A 56 -15.75 21.42 -12.03
CA GLU A 56 -16.13 22.06 -13.29
C GLU A 56 -15.01 23.06 -13.69
N GLU A 57 -13.80 22.53 -13.89
CA GLU A 57 -12.64 23.32 -14.29
C GLU A 57 -12.83 23.77 -15.75
N LYS A 58 -12.91 25.10 -15.94
CA LYS A 58 -12.80 25.73 -17.26
C LYS A 58 -11.61 25.11 -18.00
N GLU A 59 -11.81 24.71 -19.26
CA GLU A 59 -10.73 24.22 -20.13
C GLU A 59 -9.67 25.34 -20.32
N ASN A 60 -8.73 25.47 -19.38
CA ASN A 60 -7.56 26.29 -19.58
C ASN A 60 -6.68 25.58 -20.61
N GLN A 61 -6.28 26.28 -21.66
CA GLN A 61 -5.56 25.69 -22.78
C GLN A 61 -4.11 25.44 -22.38
N GLU A 62 -3.89 24.34 -21.66
CA GLU A 62 -2.56 23.92 -21.19
C GLU A 62 -1.63 23.69 -22.39
N SER A 63 -0.47 24.34 -22.35
CA SER A 63 0.54 24.27 -23.39
C SER A 63 1.18 22.88 -23.47
N ALA A 64 1.75 22.55 -24.63
CA ALA A 64 2.47 21.29 -24.80
C ALA A 64 3.68 21.17 -23.84
N GLU A 65 4.34 22.30 -23.54
CA GLU A 65 5.49 22.35 -22.65
C GLU A 65 5.09 22.09 -21.19
N GLU A 66 3.98 22.66 -20.71
CA GLU A 66 3.46 22.39 -19.36
C GLU A 66 3.09 20.91 -19.18
N LYS A 67 2.48 20.29 -20.20
CA LYS A 67 2.16 18.85 -20.17
C LYS A 67 3.42 18.01 -20.05
N LYS A 68 4.44 18.31 -20.86
CA LYS A 68 5.73 17.62 -20.82
C LYS A 68 6.40 17.77 -19.45
N ASN A 69 6.45 19.00 -18.92
CA ASN A 69 7.01 19.30 -17.61
C ASN A 69 6.29 18.57 -16.48
N PHE A 70 4.97 18.47 -16.55
CA PHE A 70 4.20 17.67 -15.59
C PHE A 70 4.65 16.21 -15.59
N TRP A 71 4.67 15.55 -16.76
CA TRP A 71 4.98 14.12 -16.84
C TRP A 71 6.42 13.83 -16.42
N GLU A 72 7.37 14.68 -16.81
CA GLU A 72 8.75 14.58 -16.36
C GLU A 72 8.89 14.74 -14.84
N SER A 73 8.18 15.70 -14.25
CA SER A 73 8.12 15.89 -12.80
C SER A 73 7.54 14.66 -12.09
N GLN A 74 6.44 14.06 -12.60
CA GLN A 74 5.89 12.84 -12.00
C GLN A 74 6.87 11.67 -12.08
N HIS A 75 7.57 11.51 -13.21
CA HIS A 75 8.60 10.49 -13.36
C HIS A 75 9.75 10.67 -12.35
N GLN A 76 10.28 11.88 -12.22
CA GLN A 76 11.35 12.20 -11.27
C GLN A 76 10.90 11.98 -9.82
N ARG A 77 9.70 12.44 -9.46
CA ARG A 77 9.12 12.25 -8.12
C ARG A 77 8.94 10.78 -7.80
N LEU A 78 8.43 9.98 -8.76
CA LEU A 78 8.25 8.55 -8.58
C LEU A 78 9.60 7.85 -8.40
N GLN A 79 10.57 8.14 -9.26
CA GLN A 79 11.90 7.53 -9.19
C GLN A 79 12.61 7.88 -7.88
N SER A 80 12.58 9.15 -7.46
CA SER A 80 13.11 9.62 -6.17
C SER A 80 12.43 8.93 -4.99
N THR A 81 11.11 8.74 -5.06
CA THR A 81 10.36 8.04 -4.01
C THR A 81 10.76 6.57 -3.94
N LEU A 82 10.86 5.88 -5.07
CA LEU A 82 11.18 4.45 -5.13
C LEU A 82 12.65 4.13 -4.77
N CYS A 83 13.60 5.02 -5.04
CA CYS A 83 15.02 4.81 -4.73
C CYS A 83 15.36 5.00 -3.24
N ARG A 84 14.56 5.76 -2.49
CA ARG A 84 14.73 6.02 -1.06
C ARG A 84 14.29 4.81 -0.22
N THR A 85 15.05 3.72 -0.28
CA THR A 85 14.79 2.48 0.48
C THR A 85 15.70 2.35 1.70
N GLY A 86 15.11 2.16 2.88
CA GLY A 86 15.83 1.87 4.12
C GLY A 86 16.27 0.41 4.23
N SER A 87 17.21 0.14 5.14
CA SER A 87 17.78 -1.20 5.35
C SER A 87 16.72 -2.26 5.70
N LEU A 88 15.75 -1.92 6.56
CA LEU A 88 14.64 -2.80 6.92
C LEU A 88 13.82 -3.22 5.70
N GLU A 89 13.46 -2.26 4.84
CA GLU A 89 12.66 -2.52 3.64
C GLU A 89 13.43 -3.39 2.65
N SER A 90 14.73 -3.17 2.49
CA SER A 90 15.59 -4.00 1.64
C SER A 90 15.72 -5.43 2.16
N LYS A 91 15.87 -5.62 3.48
CA LYS A 91 15.89 -6.95 4.10
C LYS A 91 14.58 -7.72 3.85
N ILE A 92 13.43 -7.09 4.14
CA ILE A 92 12.11 -7.69 3.92
C ILE A 92 11.89 -7.97 2.43
N ARG A 93 12.28 -7.05 1.54
CA ARG A 93 12.17 -7.23 0.08
C ARG A 93 12.97 -8.41 -0.40
N ASN A 94 14.23 -8.55 0.03
CA ASN A 94 15.08 -9.66 -0.38
C ASN A 94 14.54 -10.98 0.16
N ALA A 95 14.15 -11.05 1.43
CA ALA A 95 13.54 -12.24 2.01
C ALA A 95 12.26 -12.66 1.26
N THR A 96 11.39 -11.69 0.95
CA THR A 96 10.15 -11.94 0.20
C THR A 96 10.45 -12.45 -1.22
N LYS A 97 11.46 -11.89 -1.91
CA LYS A 97 11.87 -12.35 -3.24
C LYS A 97 12.39 -13.78 -3.23
N GLU A 98 13.24 -14.14 -2.26
CA GLU A 98 13.73 -15.51 -2.16
C GLU A 98 12.59 -16.50 -1.86
N ILE A 99 11.68 -16.13 -0.94
CA ILE A 99 10.49 -16.94 -0.67
C ILE A 99 9.63 -17.14 -1.93
N LEU A 100 9.38 -16.09 -2.71
CA LEU A 100 8.60 -16.19 -3.94
C LEU A 100 9.28 -17.08 -4.99
N LYS A 101 10.60 -16.98 -5.14
CA LYS A 101 11.37 -17.85 -6.04
C LYS A 101 11.26 -19.31 -5.60
N ASP A 102 11.43 -19.60 -4.32
CA ASP A 102 11.32 -20.96 -3.78
C ASP A 102 9.93 -21.54 -4.01
N ILE A 103 8.87 -20.76 -3.76
CA ILE A 103 7.48 -21.16 -4.03
C ILE A 103 7.31 -21.44 -5.53
N GLN A 104 7.83 -20.59 -6.40
CA GLN A 104 7.74 -20.79 -7.85
C GLN A 104 8.46 -22.07 -8.31
N LEU A 105 9.63 -22.37 -7.74
CA LEU A 105 10.36 -23.61 -8.01
C LEU A 105 9.60 -24.83 -7.51
N GLN A 106 8.99 -24.77 -6.32
CA GLN A 106 8.14 -25.83 -5.78
C GLN A 106 6.92 -26.10 -6.67
N VAL A 107 6.24 -25.04 -7.12
CA VAL A 107 5.10 -25.15 -8.04
C VAL A 107 5.54 -25.75 -9.38
N ALA A 108 6.68 -25.32 -9.92
CA ALA A 108 7.25 -25.88 -11.17
C ALA A 108 7.62 -27.36 -11.03
N ALA A 109 8.04 -27.80 -9.83
CA ALA A 109 8.31 -29.20 -9.51
C ALA A 109 7.04 -30.03 -9.22
N GLY A 110 5.84 -29.44 -9.35
CA GLY A 110 4.57 -30.14 -9.13
C GLY A 110 4.10 -30.18 -7.67
N ASN A 111 4.79 -29.49 -6.75
CA ASN A 111 4.33 -29.39 -5.36
C ASN A 111 3.17 -28.41 -5.26
N ASN A 112 2.10 -28.83 -4.59
CA ASN A 112 0.93 -27.99 -4.39
C ASN A 112 1.11 -27.07 -3.18
N VAL A 113 1.32 -25.79 -3.43
CA VAL A 113 1.39 -24.74 -2.39
C VAL A 113 -0.01 -24.25 -1.97
N CYS A 114 -1.10 -24.74 -2.59
CA CYS A 114 -2.48 -24.45 -2.20
C CYS A 114 -3.16 -25.63 -1.48
N GLY A 115 -3.31 -25.53 -0.15
CA GLY A 115 -4.17 -26.46 0.62
C GLY A 115 -5.68 -26.16 0.55
N CYS A 116 -6.10 -25.27 -0.35
CA CYS A 116 -7.42 -24.66 -0.39
C CYS A 116 -8.53 -25.54 -1.01
N GLY A 117 -8.18 -26.69 -1.59
CA GLY A 117 -9.11 -27.56 -2.33
C GLY A 117 -9.66 -26.97 -3.65
N ARG A 118 -9.39 -25.69 -3.94
CA ARG A 118 -9.69 -25.07 -5.24
C ARG A 118 -8.64 -25.56 -6.25
N ARG A 119 -9.08 -26.14 -7.37
CA ARG A 119 -8.17 -26.46 -8.48
C ARG A 119 -7.42 -25.18 -8.88
N PRO A 120 -6.10 -25.24 -9.06
CA PRO A 120 -5.38 -24.14 -9.70
C PRO A 120 -6.08 -23.85 -11.03
N VAL A 121 -6.50 -22.60 -11.23
CA VAL A 121 -6.69 -22.11 -12.61
C VAL A 121 -5.35 -22.32 -13.30
N ALA A 122 -5.35 -22.60 -14.60
CA ALA A 122 -4.25 -23.11 -15.43
C ALA A 122 -2.88 -22.38 -15.37
N SER A 123 -2.63 -21.47 -14.43
CA SER A 123 -1.44 -20.61 -14.38
C SER A 123 -0.98 -20.15 -12.99
N GLY A 124 -1.39 -20.75 -11.86
CA GLY A 124 -0.71 -20.41 -10.59
C GLY A 124 -1.37 -20.78 -9.27
N ALA A 125 -0.61 -20.56 -8.20
CA ALA A 125 -1.07 -20.70 -6.81
C ALA A 125 -2.18 -19.69 -6.49
N CYS A 126 -3.16 -20.08 -5.66
CA CYS A 126 -4.20 -19.17 -5.20
C CYS A 126 -3.60 -17.96 -4.45
N ARG A 127 -4.03 -16.73 -4.78
CA ARG A 127 -3.53 -15.49 -4.15
C ARG A 127 -3.54 -15.55 -2.62
N SER A 128 -4.63 -16.02 -2.01
CA SER A 128 -4.74 -16.09 -0.54
C SER A 128 -3.78 -17.10 0.08
N CYS A 129 -3.53 -18.23 -0.60
CA CYS A 129 -2.57 -19.22 -0.13
C CYS A 129 -1.13 -18.76 -0.34
N LEU A 130 -0.85 -18.10 -1.46
CA LEU A 130 0.45 -17.47 -1.70
C LEU A 130 0.77 -16.44 -0.62
N MET A 131 -0.16 -15.51 -0.31
CA MET A 131 0.05 -14.55 0.78
C MET A 131 0.26 -15.23 2.14
N ARG A 132 -0.49 -16.31 2.44
CA ARG A 132 -0.32 -17.06 3.69
C ARG A 132 1.04 -17.74 3.78
N GLU A 133 1.49 -18.35 2.69
CA GLU A 133 2.80 -19.00 2.61
C GLU A 133 3.92 -17.98 2.78
N VAL A 134 3.84 -16.84 2.06
CA VAL A 134 4.82 -15.76 2.18
C VAL A 134 4.84 -15.18 3.60
N SER A 135 3.68 -14.87 4.16
CA SER A 135 3.56 -14.37 5.54
C SER A 135 4.14 -15.37 6.53
N GLY A 136 3.83 -16.66 6.39
CA GLY A 136 4.34 -17.72 7.27
C GLY A 136 5.85 -17.87 7.20
N ARG A 137 6.44 -17.89 6.00
CA ARG A 137 7.90 -18.00 5.85
C ARG A 137 8.65 -16.75 6.30
N LEU A 138 8.08 -15.56 6.11
CA LEU A 138 8.62 -14.34 6.73
C LEU A 138 8.59 -14.44 8.26
N GLY A 139 7.50 -14.99 8.82
CA GLY A 139 7.39 -15.27 10.26
C GLY A 139 8.47 -16.22 10.76
N ASN A 140 8.69 -17.33 10.06
CA ASN A 140 9.73 -18.31 10.39
C ASN A 140 11.15 -17.71 10.28
N ALA A 141 11.34 -16.70 9.43
CA ALA A 141 12.59 -15.94 9.32
C ALA A 141 12.75 -14.85 10.39
N GLY A 142 11.82 -14.76 11.36
CA GLY A 142 11.89 -13.83 12.49
C GLY A 142 11.24 -12.47 12.26
N TYR A 143 10.55 -12.25 11.14
CA TYR A 143 9.79 -11.02 10.92
C TYR A 143 8.41 -11.11 11.59
N ASN A 144 7.95 -10.04 12.26
CA ASN A 144 6.56 -9.94 12.69
C ASN A 144 5.67 -9.60 11.48
N SER A 145 5.46 -10.59 10.62
CA SER A 145 4.61 -10.51 9.42
C SER A 145 3.17 -10.89 9.74
N ALA A 146 2.23 -10.25 9.04
CA ALA A 146 0.82 -10.62 9.11
C ALA A 146 0.11 -10.34 7.80
N ILE A 147 -1.00 -11.05 7.58
CA ILE A 147 -1.99 -10.68 6.58
C ILE A 147 -2.88 -9.60 7.19
N CYS A 148 -3.04 -8.50 6.46
CA CYS A 148 -3.91 -7.39 6.82
C CYS A 148 -5.12 -7.37 5.88
N LYS A 149 -6.32 -7.23 6.44
CA LYS A 149 -7.56 -7.01 5.70
C LYS A 149 -8.16 -5.66 6.08
N SER A 150 -8.09 -4.69 5.18
CA SER A 150 -8.77 -3.40 5.32
C SER A 150 -10.20 -3.51 4.78
N LYS A 151 -11.11 -2.80 5.44
CA LYS A 151 -12.51 -2.64 5.02
C LYS A 151 -12.91 -1.20 5.31
N TRP A 152 -13.49 -0.52 4.32
CA TRP A 152 -14.00 0.83 4.49
C TRP A 152 -15.45 0.92 4.02
N ARG A 153 -16.21 1.76 4.72
CA ARG A 153 -17.61 2.05 4.37
C ARG A 153 -17.65 3.06 3.23
N SER A 154 -18.79 3.12 2.54
CA SER A 154 -19.01 4.14 1.53
C SER A 154 -19.13 5.52 2.18
N SER A 155 -18.51 6.52 1.57
CA SER A 155 -18.72 7.95 1.80
C SER A 155 -19.27 8.57 0.49
N PRO A 156 -19.59 9.88 0.46
CA PRO A 156 -20.05 10.54 -0.77
C PRO A 156 -19.12 10.33 -1.97
N ASP A 157 -17.80 10.42 -1.75
CA ASP A 157 -16.80 10.39 -2.83
C ASP A 157 -16.17 9.00 -3.04
N ILE A 158 -16.40 8.07 -2.12
CA ILE A 158 -15.68 6.79 -2.06
C ILE A 158 -16.68 5.65 -1.85
N PRO A 159 -16.81 4.70 -2.79
CA PRO A 159 -17.60 3.50 -2.55
C PRO A 159 -16.94 2.60 -1.50
N SER A 160 -17.75 1.81 -0.80
CA SER A 160 -17.25 0.80 0.13
C SER A 160 -16.37 -0.22 -0.58
N GLY A 161 -15.37 -0.73 0.11
CA GLY A 161 -14.49 -1.76 -0.42
C GLY A 161 -13.72 -2.50 0.66
N GLU A 162 -12.96 -3.49 0.21
CA GLU A 162 -12.02 -4.23 1.03
C GLU A 162 -10.73 -4.51 0.26
N HIS A 163 -9.62 -4.62 0.97
CA HIS A 163 -8.33 -4.99 0.38
C HIS A 163 -7.58 -5.93 1.31
N THR A 164 -6.84 -6.87 0.74
CA THR A 164 -5.99 -7.81 1.51
C THR A 164 -4.55 -7.71 1.02
N PHE A 165 -3.67 -7.42 1.97
CA PHE A 165 -2.24 -7.20 1.78
C PHE A 165 -1.46 -7.82 2.95
N MET A 166 -0.13 -7.66 2.98
CA MET A 166 0.70 -8.07 4.11
C MET A 166 1.40 -6.86 4.73
N ASP A 167 1.65 -6.92 6.03
CA ASP A 167 2.54 -5.98 6.70
C ASP A 167 3.61 -6.70 7.51
N VAL A 168 4.69 -5.97 7.80
CA VAL A 168 5.73 -6.35 8.75
C VAL A 168 5.89 -5.19 9.72
N ARG A 169 5.81 -5.49 11.03
CA ARG A 169 6.02 -4.51 12.09
C ARG A 169 7.39 -4.72 12.73
N ASP A 170 8.15 -3.65 12.92
CA ASP A 170 9.45 -3.69 13.56
C ASP A 170 9.47 -2.76 14.78
N ASN A 171 9.68 -3.35 15.95
CA ASN A 171 9.74 -2.66 17.24
C ASN A 171 11.18 -2.60 17.79
N SER A 172 12.18 -2.95 16.98
CA SER A 172 13.58 -3.01 17.42
C SER A 172 14.20 -1.64 17.73
N SER A 173 13.64 -0.56 17.19
CA SER A 173 14.13 0.81 17.41
C SER A 173 13.36 1.51 18.53
N THR A 174 13.83 1.39 19.77
CA THR A 174 13.25 2.03 20.96
C THR A 174 13.09 3.56 20.83
N LYS A 175 13.89 4.21 19.97
CA LYS A 175 13.86 5.68 19.76
C LYS A 175 12.87 6.19 18.71
N LYS A 176 12.34 5.32 17.83
CA LYS A 176 11.56 5.74 16.63
C LYS A 176 10.14 5.18 16.59
N GLY A 177 9.72 4.47 17.65
CA GLY A 177 8.44 3.79 17.69
C GLY A 177 8.37 2.59 16.75
N GLU A 178 7.17 1.99 16.66
CA GLU A 178 6.87 0.87 15.78
C GLU A 178 6.96 1.29 14.30
N VAL A 179 7.80 0.63 13.53
CA VAL A 179 7.91 0.86 12.08
C VAL A 179 7.05 -0.17 11.34
N ARG A 180 6.03 0.32 10.62
CA ARG A 180 5.17 -0.52 9.76
C ARG A 180 5.66 -0.48 8.30
N VAL A 181 5.95 -1.65 7.75
CA VAL A 181 6.31 -1.87 6.35
C VAL A 181 5.20 -2.65 5.65
N ILE A 182 4.67 -2.09 4.57
CA ILE A 182 3.64 -2.70 3.72
C ILE A 182 4.31 -3.59 2.66
N VAL A 183 3.74 -4.77 2.44
CA VAL A 183 4.13 -5.72 1.40
C VAL A 183 2.92 -6.02 0.52
N GLU A 184 3.00 -5.61 -0.75
CA GLU A 184 1.99 -5.91 -1.78
C GLU A 184 2.65 -6.70 -2.90
N LEU A 185 2.14 -7.91 -3.18
CA LEU A 185 2.74 -8.83 -4.14
C LEU A 185 2.45 -8.45 -5.60
N ASN A 186 1.33 -7.75 -5.85
CA ASN A 186 0.88 -7.37 -7.19
C ASN A 186 0.63 -5.85 -7.29
N PHE A 187 1.59 -5.04 -6.83
CA PHE A 187 1.41 -3.61 -6.65
C PHE A 187 1.15 -2.84 -7.94
N ARG A 188 1.89 -3.15 -9.02
CA ARG A 188 1.71 -2.49 -10.33
C ARG A 188 0.27 -2.61 -10.84
N ALA A 189 -0.32 -3.79 -10.76
CA ALA A 189 -1.66 -4.08 -11.25
C ALA A 189 -2.75 -3.20 -10.59
N GLU A 190 -2.51 -2.73 -9.36
CA GLU A 190 -3.43 -1.85 -8.64
C GLU A 190 -3.57 -0.46 -9.27
N PHE A 191 -2.67 -0.09 -10.19
CA PHE A 191 -2.63 1.22 -10.86
C PHE A 191 -2.82 1.15 -12.38
N GLU A 192 -2.87 -0.04 -12.98
CA GLU A 192 -3.12 -0.20 -14.42
C GLU A 192 -4.55 0.25 -14.78
N MET A 193 -4.72 0.99 -15.88
CA MET A 193 -6.03 1.44 -16.37
C MET A 193 -6.24 1.01 -17.83
N ALA A 194 -7.43 0.49 -18.16
CA ALA A 194 -7.70 -0.01 -19.52
C ALA A 194 -7.59 1.09 -20.59
N ARG A 195 -7.96 2.33 -20.24
CA ARG A 195 -7.90 3.51 -21.13
C ARG A 195 -6.85 4.53 -20.68
N ALA A 196 -5.69 4.10 -20.19
CA ALA A 196 -4.55 4.98 -19.90
C ALA A 196 -3.99 5.70 -21.16
N SER A 197 -3.32 6.83 -20.95
CA SER A 197 -2.44 7.46 -21.94
C SER A 197 -1.09 6.73 -21.97
N GLU A 198 -0.29 6.96 -23.03
CA GLU A 198 1.05 6.36 -23.12
C GLU A 198 1.95 6.83 -21.98
N GLU A 199 1.91 8.11 -21.62
CA GLU A 199 2.73 8.65 -20.53
C GLU A 199 2.33 8.07 -19.15
N TYR A 200 1.03 7.92 -18.89
CA TYR A 200 0.58 7.23 -17.68
C TYR A 200 1.06 5.77 -17.65
N ASN A 201 0.95 5.07 -18.78
CA ASN A 201 1.46 3.70 -18.87
C ASN A 201 2.95 3.64 -18.59
N ARG A 202 3.76 4.53 -19.18
CA ARG A 202 5.21 4.59 -18.90
C ARG A 202 5.49 4.80 -17.41
N LEU A 203 4.70 5.63 -16.73
CA LEU A 203 4.82 5.84 -15.29
C LEU A 203 4.50 4.56 -14.49
N VAL A 204 3.39 3.88 -14.80
CA VAL A 204 2.99 2.62 -14.14
C VAL A 204 4.00 1.50 -14.37
N HIS A 205 4.58 1.39 -15.57
CA HIS A 205 5.59 0.36 -15.88
C HIS A 205 6.89 0.53 -15.06
N ARG A 206 7.15 1.71 -14.47
CA ARG A 206 8.27 1.91 -13.53
C ARG A 206 8.00 1.34 -12.14
N LEU A 207 6.75 1.03 -11.79
CA LEU A 207 6.42 0.45 -10.50
C LEU A 207 6.94 -0.98 -10.39
N PRO A 208 7.41 -1.39 -9.20
CA PRO A 208 7.74 -2.79 -8.96
C PRO A 208 6.45 -3.63 -8.90
N GLU A 209 6.52 -4.89 -9.33
CA GLU A 209 5.43 -5.85 -9.10
C GLU A 209 5.28 -6.14 -7.61
N LEU A 210 6.40 -6.44 -6.94
CA LEU A 210 6.50 -6.55 -5.49
C LEU A 210 6.83 -5.20 -4.87
N PHE A 211 5.86 -4.57 -4.22
CA PHE A 211 6.13 -3.41 -3.37
C PHE A 211 6.43 -3.85 -1.95
N VAL A 212 7.54 -3.36 -1.42
CA VAL A 212 7.88 -3.44 0.01
C VAL A 212 8.30 -2.06 0.43
N GLY A 213 7.53 -1.41 1.31
CA GLY A 213 7.86 -0.08 1.79
C GLY A 213 7.06 0.44 2.97
N LYS A 214 7.61 1.42 3.68
CA LYS A 214 6.97 2.13 4.78
C LYS A 214 5.72 2.86 4.32
N VAL A 215 4.83 3.12 5.28
CA VAL A 215 3.56 3.83 5.10
C VAL A 215 3.75 5.17 4.37
N GLU A 216 4.69 6.00 4.81
CA GLU A 216 4.98 7.30 4.21
C GLU A 216 5.35 7.18 2.72
N ARG A 217 6.20 6.20 2.38
CA ARG A 217 6.62 5.99 0.99
C ARG A 217 5.44 5.53 0.14
N LEU A 218 4.64 4.60 0.66
CA LEU A 218 3.44 4.14 -0.04
C LEU A 218 2.47 5.29 -0.29
N SER A 219 2.22 6.14 0.72
CA SER A 219 1.38 7.32 0.59
C SER A 219 1.88 8.23 -0.53
N ASN A 220 3.17 8.54 -0.58
CA ASN A 220 3.76 9.36 -1.64
C ASN A 220 3.59 8.74 -3.04
N VAL A 221 3.79 7.42 -3.18
CA VAL A 221 3.57 6.73 -4.46
C VAL A 221 2.10 6.82 -4.89
N ILE A 222 1.15 6.63 -3.95
CA ILE A 222 -0.29 6.77 -4.22
C ILE A 222 -0.59 8.20 -4.68
N LYS A 223 -0.14 9.23 -3.97
CA LYS A 223 -0.37 10.64 -4.33
C LYS A 223 0.12 10.95 -5.76
N ILE A 224 1.33 10.51 -6.11
CA ILE A 224 1.92 10.69 -7.45
C ILE A 224 1.07 10.02 -8.54
N LEU A 225 0.72 8.74 -8.35
CA LEU A 225 0.00 7.97 -9.36
C LEU A 225 -1.45 8.42 -9.51
N CYS A 226 -2.14 8.78 -8.42
CA CYS A 226 -3.50 9.30 -8.48
C CYS A 226 -3.55 10.68 -9.15
N SER A 227 -2.57 11.56 -8.91
CA SER A 227 -2.44 12.83 -9.64
C SER A 227 -2.21 12.61 -11.14
N ALA A 228 -1.30 11.69 -11.49
CA ALA A 228 -1.05 11.32 -12.88
C ALA A 228 -2.30 10.70 -13.55
N ALA A 229 -3.06 9.88 -12.82
CA ALA A 229 -4.32 9.33 -13.29
C ALA A 229 -5.37 10.43 -13.52
N LYS A 230 -5.52 11.41 -12.60
CA LYS A 230 -6.43 12.57 -12.78
C LYS A 230 -6.09 13.32 -14.08
N LYS A 231 -4.81 13.63 -14.31
CA LYS A 231 -4.37 14.29 -15.56
C LYS A 231 -4.66 13.44 -16.79
N CYS A 232 -4.30 12.16 -16.78
CA CYS A 232 -4.56 11.23 -17.88
C CYS A 232 -6.06 11.20 -18.25
N MET A 233 -6.94 11.11 -17.26
CA MET A 233 -8.38 11.05 -17.49
C MET A 233 -8.94 12.37 -18.01
N LYS A 234 -8.44 13.51 -17.48
CA LYS A 234 -8.78 14.85 -17.97
C LYS A 234 -8.39 15.04 -19.45
N GLU A 235 -7.16 14.70 -19.82
CA GLU A 235 -6.68 14.81 -21.21
C GLU A 235 -7.49 13.95 -22.18
N LYS A 236 -7.94 12.77 -21.72
CA LYS A 236 -8.78 11.86 -22.52
C LYS A 236 -10.27 12.19 -22.47
N LYS A 237 -10.66 13.27 -21.80
CA LYS A 237 -12.06 13.68 -21.58
C LYS A 237 -12.91 12.55 -21.00
N MET A 238 -12.37 11.85 -20.01
CA MET A 238 -13.00 10.73 -19.33
C MET A 238 -13.13 11.01 -17.83
N HIS A 239 -14.22 10.55 -17.23
CA HIS A 239 -14.39 10.59 -15.78
C HIS A 239 -13.49 9.56 -15.09
N MET A 240 -12.83 9.96 -14.00
CA MET A 240 -11.99 9.08 -13.19
C MET A 240 -12.84 8.28 -12.21
N GLY A 241 -12.81 6.95 -12.32
CA GLY A 241 -13.56 6.07 -11.43
C GLY A 241 -13.18 6.27 -9.95
N PRO A 242 -14.14 6.22 -9.00
CA PRO A 242 -13.85 6.44 -7.58
C PRO A 242 -12.76 5.53 -7.00
N TRP A 243 -12.61 4.32 -7.51
CA TRP A 243 -11.57 3.37 -7.08
C TRP A 243 -10.14 3.77 -7.47
N ARG A 244 -9.98 4.78 -8.33
CA ARG A 244 -8.67 5.33 -8.72
C ARG A 244 -8.33 6.61 -7.95
N LYS A 245 -9.31 7.21 -7.27
CA LYS A 245 -9.12 8.41 -6.47
C LYS A 245 -8.15 8.15 -5.32
N GLN A 246 -7.47 9.20 -4.88
CA GLN A 246 -6.41 9.11 -3.88
C GLN A 246 -6.92 8.52 -2.58
N ARG A 247 -8.05 9.03 -2.07
CA ARG A 247 -8.62 8.56 -0.80
C ARG A 247 -9.03 7.08 -0.84
N TYR A 248 -9.59 6.61 -1.95
CA TYR A 248 -9.89 5.17 -2.13
C TYR A 248 -8.62 4.33 -2.10
N MET A 249 -7.58 4.76 -2.83
CA MET A 249 -6.31 4.03 -2.87
C MET A 249 -5.62 4.03 -1.52
N GLN A 250 -5.64 5.14 -0.78
CA GLN A 250 -5.13 5.18 0.59
C GLN A 250 -5.88 4.23 1.53
N ALA A 251 -7.22 4.15 1.43
CA ALA A 251 -8.03 3.25 2.27
C ALA A 251 -7.62 1.77 2.15
N LYS A 252 -7.10 1.34 1.00
CA LYS A 252 -6.65 -0.04 0.77
C LYS A 252 -5.54 -0.48 1.72
N TRP A 253 -4.57 0.39 2.01
CA TRP A 253 -3.38 0.02 2.80
C TRP A 253 -3.22 0.81 4.10
N LEU A 254 -3.70 2.06 4.12
CA LEU A 254 -3.50 3.01 5.23
C LEU A 254 -4.69 3.04 6.20
N GLY A 255 -5.86 2.55 5.78
CA GLY A 255 -7.03 2.45 6.64
C GLY A 255 -6.86 1.40 7.75
N ALA A 256 -7.78 1.43 8.72
CA ALA A 256 -7.87 0.41 9.75
C ALA A 256 -8.02 -0.98 9.12
N CYS A 257 -7.28 -1.95 9.66
CA CYS A 257 -7.26 -3.31 9.13
C CYS A 257 -7.25 -4.36 10.24
N GLU A 258 -7.93 -5.47 9.99
CA GLU A 258 -7.81 -6.70 10.78
C GLU A 258 -6.45 -7.34 10.45
N ARG A 259 -5.64 -7.63 11.47
CA ARG A 259 -4.28 -8.17 11.33
C ARG A 259 -4.24 -9.62 11.83
N THR A 260 -3.91 -10.56 10.95
CA THR A 260 -3.84 -12.00 11.28
C THR A 260 -2.40 -12.50 11.17
N THR A 261 -1.79 -12.86 12.30
CA THR A 261 -0.47 -13.51 12.36
C THR A 261 -0.61 -15.03 12.34
N SER A 262 0.25 -15.74 11.61
CA SER A 262 0.25 -17.23 11.59
C SER A 262 0.62 -17.86 12.93
N VAL A 263 1.32 -17.12 13.80
CA VAL A 263 1.92 -17.63 15.04
C VAL A 263 0.93 -17.75 16.21
N GLN A 264 -0.25 -17.10 16.13
CA GLN A 264 -1.20 -17.03 17.26
C GLN A 264 -2.28 -18.13 17.30
N ASN A 265 -2.29 -19.10 16.38
CA ASN A 265 -3.26 -20.20 16.43
C ASN A 265 -2.93 -21.29 17.46
N LEU A 266 -1.89 -21.12 18.29
CA LEU A 266 -1.50 -22.08 19.33
C LEU A 266 -1.89 -21.65 20.76
N SER A 267 -2.61 -20.53 20.95
CA SER A 267 -2.85 -19.94 22.29
C SER A 267 -4.31 -19.68 22.66
N MET A 268 -5.31 -20.21 21.95
CA MET A 268 -6.71 -20.20 22.45
C MET A 268 -7.45 -21.49 22.07
N ALA A 269 -6.92 -22.63 22.52
CA ALA A 269 -7.67 -23.88 22.60
C ALA A 269 -7.92 -24.20 24.07
N SER A 270 -8.83 -23.47 24.70
CA SER A 270 -9.50 -23.94 25.91
C SER A 270 -10.94 -23.44 25.88
N GLN A 271 -11.87 -24.40 25.99
CA GLN A 271 -13.33 -24.29 25.94
C GLN A 271 -13.95 -24.49 24.54
N TYR A 272 -13.92 -25.74 24.08
CA TYR A 272 -14.94 -26.28 23.17
C TYR A 272 -15.99 -27.02 24.00
N ASP A 273 -17.23 -26.56 23.92
CA ASP A 273 -18.45 -27.31 24.26
C ASP A 273 -18.83 -28.15 23.01
N PRO A 274 -18.99 -29.49 23.09
CA PRO A 274 -19.12 -30.35 21.92
C PRO A 274 -20.46 -30.31 21.16
N ASP A 275 -21.49 -29.60 21.61
CA ASP A 275 -22.88 -29.96 21.22
C ASP A 275 -23.65 -28.99 20.30
N ARG A 276 -22.97 -28.29 19.38
CA ARG A 276 -23.68 -27.55 18.31
C ARG A 276 -23.12 -27.80 16.91
N LEU A 277 -23.72 -28.78 16.23
CA LEU A 277 -23.66 -28.92 14.77
C LEU A 277 -24.49 -27.83 14.07
N PRO A 278 -23.91 -26.98 13.21
CA PRO A 278 -24.69 -26.09 12.36
C PRO A 278 -25.23 -26.86 11.14
N LYS A 279 -26.56 -26.84 10.98
CA LYS A 279 -27.28 -27.38 9.82
C LYS A 279 -26.94 -26.60 8.54
N PRO A 280 -26.70 -27.27 7.40
CA PRO A 280 -26.54 -26.59 6.12
C PRO A 280 -27.92 -26.12 5.62
N ARG A 281 -28.10 -24.80 5.53
CA ARG A 281 -29.17 -24.21 4.71
C ARG A 281 -28.61 -23.99 3.31
N ALA A 282 -28.98 -24.87 2.39
CA ALA A 282 -28.75 -24.67 0.97
C ALA A 282 -29.59 -23.46 0.51
N SER A 283 -28.92 -22.37 0.16
CA SER A 283 -29.53 -21.30 -0.62
C SER A 283 -29.29 -21.62 -2.09
N MET A 284 -30.36 -22.03 -2.79
CA MET A 284 -30.36 -22.12 -4.25
C MET A 284 -30.53 -20.72 -4.81
N LEU A 285 -29.42 -20.06 -5.15
CA LEU A 285 -29.26 -19.10 -6.25
C LEU A 285 -27.82 -18.55 -6.22
N THR A 286 -26.90 -19.28 -6.83
CA THR A 286 -25.61 -18.73 -7.26
C THR A 286 -25.34 -19.22 -8.67
N LEU A 287 -25.69 -18.38 -9.65
CA LEU A 287 -25.05 -18.44 -10.96
C LEU A 287 -23.61 -17.97 -10.74
N VAL A 288 -22.69 -18.94 -10.72
CA VAL A 288 -21.26 -18.72 -10.63
C VAL A 288 -20.79 -18.25 -12.01
N LEU A 289 -20.55 -16.94 -12.14
CA LEU A 289 -19.85 -16.38 -13.30
C LEU A 289 -18.36 -16.72 -13.19
N VAL A 290 -17.96 -17.64 -14.04
CA VAL A 290 -16.58 -18.07 -14.29
C VAL A 290 -15.73 -16.85 -14.66
N SER A 291 -14.80 -16.47 -13.78
CA SER A 291 -13.84 -15.38 -14.02
C SER A 291 -12.53 -15.96 -14.55
N SER A 292 -12.45 -16.04 -15.88
CA SER A 292 -11.24 -16.33 -16.64
C SER A 292 -10.68 -15.03 -17.20
N SER A 293 -9.40 -14.73 -16.90
CA SER A 293 -8.40 -13.93 -17.63
C SER A 293 -8.76 -12.69 -18.48
N LEU A 294 -9.97 -12.13 -18.39
CA LEU A 294 -10.39 -10.85 -18.96
C LEU A 294 -10.63 -9.76 -17.88
N CYS A 295 -10.25 -10.03 -16.62
CA CYS A 295 -10.68 -9.23 -15.47
C CYS A 295 -10.12 -7.78 -15.43
N PHE A 296 -9.09 -7.47 -16.22
CA PHE A 296 -8.51 -6.12 -16.23
C PHE A 296 -9.35 -5.09 -17.01
N ALA A 297 -10.20 -5.53 -17.95
CA ALA A 297 -11.11 -4.65 -18.69
C ALA A 297 -12.54 -4.62 -18.10
N PHE A 298 -12.93 -5.66 -17.35
CA PHE A 298 -14.30 -5.76 -16.82
C PHE A 298 -14.54 -4.95 -15.56
N ALA A 299 -13.53 -4.64 -14.73
CA ALA A 299 -13.76 -3.74 -13.60
C ALA A 299 -14.16 -2.33 -14.08
N ASP A 300 -13.50 -1.82 -15.12
CA ASP A 300 -13.84 -0.53 -15.72
C ASP A 300 -15.21 -0.61 -16.45
N LEU A 301 -15.54 -1.71 -17.12
CA LEU A 301 -16.82 -1.85 -17.83
C LEU A 301 -18.02 -2.16 -16.92
N PHE A 302 -17.87 -2.99 -15.88
CA PHE A 302 -18.95 -3.28 -14.91
C PHE A 302 -19.34 -2.02 -14.14
N PHE A 303 -18.37 -1.18 -13.77
CA PHE A 303 -18.71 0.07 -13.11
C PHE A 303 -19.28 1.12 -14.07
N ILE A 304 -18.84 1.19 -15.34
CA ILE A 304 -19.52 2.01 -16.35
C ILE A 304 -20.98 1.57 -16.53
N ILE A 305 -21.26 0.26 -16.52
CA ILE A 305 -22.62 -0.30 -16.59
C ILE A 305 -23.42 0.06 -15.32
N ILE A 306 -22.83 -0.04 -14.13
CA ILE A 306 -23.51 0.36 -12.88
C ILE A 306 -23.77 1.87 -12.84
N ILE A 307 -22.86 2.71 -13.35
CA ILE A 307 -23.02 4.17 -13.43
C ILE A 307 -24.12 4.53 -14.46
N THR A 308 -24.14 3.90 -15.63
CA THR A 308 -25.22 4.12 -16.62
C THR A 308 -26.58 3.63 -16.11
N MET A 309 -26.65 2.49 -15.42
CA MET A 309 -27.90 2.02 -14.81
C MET A 309 -28.39 2.93 -13.67
N LYS A 310 -27.48 3.50 -12.87
CA LYS A 310 -27.84 4.43 -11.79
C LYS A 310 -28.23 5.82 -12.33
N CYS A 311 -27.65 6.25 -13.45
CA CYS A 311 -28.02 7.48 -14.15
C CYS A 311 -29.38 7.38 -14.84
N HIS A 312 -29.67 6.25 -15.49
CA HIS A 312 -30.98 5.99 -16.12
C HIS A 312 -32.12 5.94 -15.08
N ARG A 313 -31.85 5.40 -13.88
CA ARG A 313 -32.83 5.34 -12.78
C ARG A 313 -33.16 6.72 -12.20
N ARG A 314 -32.17 7.63 -12.11
CA ARG A 314 -32.41 9.03 -11.67
C ARG A 314 -33.18 9.85 -12.72
N HIS A 315 -32.99 9.60 -14.00
CA HIS A 315 -33.73 10.29 -15.06
C HIS A 315 -35.21 9.89 -15.07
N HIS A 316 -35.51 8.62 -14.79
CA HIS A 316 -36.89 8.11 -14.72
C HIS A 316 -37.66 8.57 -13.46
N GLN A 317 -36.96 9.01 -12.41
CA GLN A 317 -37.56 9.56 -11.18
C GLN A 317 -37.76 11.09 -11.21
N ARG A 318 -37.24 11.80 -12.24
CA ARG A 318 -37.48 13.25 -12.44
C ARG A 318 -38.57 13.54 -13.47
N HIS A 319 -39.06 12.53 -14.18
CA HIS A 319 -40.13 12.64 -15.20
C HIS A 319 -41.47 12.03 -14.77
N HIS A 320 -41.63 11.76 -13.48
CA HIS A 320 -42.89 11.44 -12.82
C HIS A 320 -43.11 12.44 -11.70
#